data_AF-A0A7S4NMH4-F1
#
_entry.id   AF-A0A7S4NMH4-F1
#
_cell.length_a   1.000
_cell.length_b   1.000
_cell.length_c   1.000
_cell.angle_alpha   90.00
_cell.angle_beta   90.00
_cell.angle_gamma   90.00
#
_symmetry.space_group_name_H-M   'P 1'
#
loop_
_entity.id
_entity.type
_entity.pdbx_description
1 polymer ?
#
loop_
_entity_poly.entity_id
_entity_poly.type
_entity_poly.pdbx_seq_one_letter_code
_entity_poly.pdbx_strand_id
1 'polypeptide(L)'
;MIAPSGWSKEGKELIGCERLIAKPIHGREGENMKILEKGETIFARDGHYQDNKVIYQKALQPVTFHNGRFVVVGGWTVGDECAGISVREDQIPITTNYSFFLPHYVRG
;
A
#
# COMPACT_ATOMS: atom_id res chain seq x y z
N MET A 1 -7.52 -8.14 4.82
CA MET A 1 -6.72 -8.39 6.04
C MET A 1 -6.15 -7.07 6.53
N ILE A 2 -6.39 -6.69 7.78
CA ILE A 2 -5.79 -5.49 8.39
C ILE A 2 -4.47 -5.94 9.02
N ALA A 3 -3.35 -5.43 8.55
CA ALA A 3 -2.04 -5.72 9.14
C ALA A 3 -1.80 -4.79 10.35
N PRO A 4 -1.05 -5.24 11.38
CA PRO A 4 -0.71 -4.39 12.51
C PRO A 4 -0.07 -3.06 12.08
N SER A 5 -0.47 -1.96 12.71
CA SER A 5 0.04 -0.62 12.43
C SER A 5 0.16 0.23 13.69
N GLY A 6 1.10 1.16 13.71
CA GLY A 6 1.30 2.06 14.84
C GLY A 6 2.12 3.29 14.49
N TRP A 7 2.05 4.27 15.39
CA TRP A 7 2.96 5.41 15.39
C TRP A 7 4.33 4.98 15.89
N SER A 8 5.38 5.45 15.22
CA SER A 8 6.75 5.30 15.70
C SER A 8 7.58 6.42 15.09
N LYS A 9 8.68 6.83 15.73
CA LYS A 9 9.63 7.75 15.09
C LYS A 9 10.41 7.07 13.96
N GLU A 10 10.64 5.76 14.07
CA GLU A 10 11.54 5.02 13.16
C GLU A 10 11.03 3.60 12.81
N GLY A 11 9.83 3.22 13.24
CA GLY A 11 9.27 1.87 13.06
C GLY A 11 9.87 0.80 13.99
N LYS A 12 10.95 1.12 14.71
CA LYS A 12 11.73 0.21 15.57
C LYS A 12 10.93 -0.42 16.72
N GLU A 13 9.82 0.22 17.12
CA GLU A 13 8.96 -0.24 18.22
C GLU A 13 7.89 -1.25 17.77
N LEU A 14 7.72 -1.47 16.46
CA LEU A 14 6.96 -2.60 15.93
C LEU A 14 7.85 -3.86 15.96
N ILE A 15 8.21 -4.27 17.18
CA ILE A 15 9.12 -5.37 17.50
C ILE A 15 8.64 -6.65 16.79
N GLY A 16 9.54 -7.28 16.01
CA GLY A 16 9.32 -8.56 15.35
C GLY A 16 8.82 -8.51 13.89
N CYS A 17 8.61 -7.33 13.31
CA CYS A 17 8.28 -7.21 11.88
C CYS A 17 9.55 -7.05 11.04
N GLU A 18 9.87 -8.04 10.20
CA GLU A 18 11.03 -7.96 9.29
C GLU A 18 10.86 -6.89 8.22
N ARG A 19 9.61 -6.59 7.81
CA ARG A 19 9.30 -5.63 6.76
C ARG A 19 8.14 -4.73 7.15
N LEU A 20 8.32 -3.42 6.98
CA LEU A 20 7.36 -2.36 7.32
C LEU A 20 7.11 -1.46 6.12
N ILE A 21 5.92 -0.86 6.08
CA ILE A 21 5.56 0.20 5.14
C ILE A 21 5.30 1.47 5.95
N ALA A 22 6.08 2.51 5.69
CA ALA A 22 5.88 3.84 6.23
C ALA A 22 4.97 4.65 5.30
N LYS A 23 3.90 5.20 5.86
CA LYS A 23 2.84 5.91 5.14
C LYS A 23 2.59 7.27 5.78
N PRO A 24 2.59 8.38 5.03
CA PRO A 24 2.15 9.66 5.56
C PRO A 24 0.66 9.64 5.91
N ILE A 25 0.26 10.26 7.02
CA ILE A 25 -1.11 10.15 7.57
C ILE A 25 -2.22 10.75 6.72
N HIS A 26 -1.86 11.64 5.82
CA HIS A 26 -2.76 12.21 4.81
C HIS A 26 -2.24 11.93 3.40
N GLY A 27 -1.26 11.03 3.30
CA GLY A 27 -0.68 10.63 2.03
C GLY A 27 -1.73 9.98 1.15
N ARG A 28 -1.67 10.28 -0.14
CA ARG A 28 -2.52 9.68 -1.17
C ARG A 28 -1.64 9.17 -2.31
N GLU A 29 -2.23 8.36 -3.19
CA GLU A 29 -1.67 8.12 -4.53
C GLU A 29 -0.29 7.43 -4.56
N GLY A 30 0.10 6.82 -3.44
CA GLY A 30 1.38 6.13 -3.28
C GLY A 30 2.58 7.06 -3.03
N GLU A 31 2.34 8.36 -2.83
CA GLU A 31 3.39 9.36 -2.59
C GLU A 31 4.04 9.21 -1.20
N ASN A 32 5.33 9.51 -1.13
CA ASN A 32 6.16 9.47 0.09
C ASN A 32 6.11 8.14 0.89
N MET A 33 5.62 7.07 0.25
CA MET A 33 5.64 5.73 0.82
C MET A 33 7.08 5.21 0.88
N LYS A 34 7.42 4.56 2.00
CA LYS A 34 8.72 3.88 2.16
C LYS A 34 8.51 2.42 2.53
N ILE A 35 9.35 1.56 2.00
CA ILE A 35 9.43 0.15 2.40
C ILE A 35 10.71 -0.02 3.20
N LEU A 36 10.56 -0.48 4.43
CA LEU A 36 11.66 -0.76 5.32
C LEU A 36 11.82 -2.27 5.47
N GLU A 37 13.05 -2.76 5.41
CA GLU A 37 13.41 -4.14 5.72
C GLU A 37 14.48 -4.13 6.81
N LYS A 38 14.21 -4.78 7.93
CA LYS A 38 15.07 -4.79 9.13
C LYS A 38 15.46 -3.37 9.61
N GLY A 39 14.56 -2.41 9.44
CA GLY A 39 14.76 -1.01 9.82
C GLY A 39 15.43 -0.13 8.75
N GLU A 40 15.96 -0.73 7.69
CA GLU A 40 16.60 0.00 6.59
C GLU A 40 15.60 0.30 5.48
N THR A 41 15.63 1.52 4.94
CA THR A 41 14.76 1.87 3.80
C THR A 41 15.32 1.26 2.52
N ILE A 42 14.61 0.28 1.97
CA ILE A 42 14.99 -0.40 0.72
C ILE A 42 14.29 0.19 -0.51
N PHE A 43 13.22 0.96 -0.30
CA PHE A 43 12.49 1.64 -1.35
C PHE A 43 11.82 2.88 -0.79
N ALA A 44 11.85 3.98 -1.53
CA ALA A 44 11.18 5.23 -1.20
C ALA A 44 10.63 5.88 -2.47
N ARG A 45 9.53 6.62 -2.31
CA ARG A 45 9.01 7.50 -3.36
C ARG A 45 9.06 8.94 -2.90
N ASP A 46 9.21 9.84 -3.86
CA ASP A 46 8.98 11.26 -3.66
C ASP A 46 7.47 11.58 -3.71
N GLY A 47 7.15 12.84 -3.45
CA GLY A 47 5.79 13.35 -3.40
C GLY A 47 5.66 14.50 -2.42
N HIS A 48 4.44 14.99 -2.22
CA HIS A 48 4.15 16.26 -1.57
C HIS A 48 3.91 16.16 -0.06
N TYR A 49 3.97 14.96 0.51
CA TYR A 49 3.64 14.66 1.90
C TYR A 49 4.87 14.40 2.79
N GLN A 50 6.04 14.92 2.41
CA GLN A 50 7.29 14.70 3.13
C GLN A 50 7.28 15.22 4.58
N ASP A 51 6.51 16.28 4.84
CA ASP A 51 6.44 16.94 6.16
C ASP A 51 5.35 16.32 7.07
N ASN A 52 4.59 15.36 6.55
CA ASN A 52 3.52 14.70 7.30
C ASN A 52 4.09 13.69 8.29
N LYS A 53 3.38 13.54 9.42
CA LYS A 53 3.64 12.42 10.33
C LYS A 53 3.42 11.08 9.62
N VAL A 54 4.21 10.08 10.01
CA VAL A 54 4.21 8.76 9.39
C VAL A 54 3.63 7.71 10.33
N ILE A 55 2.82 6.82 9.78
CA ILE A 55 2.38 5.57 10.41
C ILE A 55 3.17 4.42 9.78
N TYR A 56 3.62 3.49 10.61
CA TYR A 56 4.27 2.26 10.18
C TYR A 56 3.28 1.10 10.23
N GLN A 57 3.23 0.31 9.17
CA GLN A 57 2.37 -0.86 9.07
C GLN A 57 3.20 -2.08 8.68
N LYS A 58 2.93 -3.24 9.29
CA LYS A 58 3.53 -4.52 8.86
C LYS A 58 3.26 -4.75 7.38
N ALA A 59 4.32 -5.02 6.62
CA ALA A 59 4.17 -5.35 5.22
C ALA A 59 3.48 -6.71 5.07
N LEU A 60 2.52 -6.77 4.15
CA LEU A 60 1.95 -8.03 3.68
C LEU A 60 2.67 -8.46 2.41
N GLN A 61 2.70 -9.76 2.13
CA GLN A 61 3.18 -10.25 0.85
C GLN A 61 2.32 -9.62 -0.27
N PRO A 62 2.93 -8.88 -1.20
CA PRO A 62 2.16 -8.29 -2.28
C PRO A 62 1.66 -9.40 -3.21
N VAL A 63 0.45 -9.22 -3.73
CA VAL A 63 -0.13 -10.11 -4.72
C VAL A 63 0.40 -9.70 -6.09
N THR A 64 0.96 -10.65 -6.82
CA THR A 64 1.38 -10.46 -8.20
C THR A 64 0.46 -11.23 -9.15
N PHE A 65 0.35 -10.72 -10.37
CA PHE A 65 -0.40 -11.35 -11.45
C PHE A 65 0.51 -11.52 -12.68
N HIS A 66 -0.10 -11.63 -13.86
CA HIS A 66 0.59 -11.84 -15.14
C HIS A 66 1.84 -10.94 -15.28
N ASN A 67 2.95 -11.53 -15.74
CA ASN A 67 4.24 -10.87 -15.92
C ASN A 67 4.83 -10.20 -14.66
N GLY A 68 4.46 -10.69 -13.47
CA GLY A 68 5.03 -10.20 -12.20
C GLY A 68 4.57 -8.81 -11.79
N ARG A 69 3.51 -8.27 -12.42
CA ARG A 69 2.92 -7.00 -12.02
C ARG A 69 2.19 -7.12 -10.70
N PHE A 70 2.26 -6.10 -9.87
CA PHE A 70 1.64 -6.06 -8.56
C PHE A 70 0.19 -5.62 -8.68
N VAL A 71 -0.72 -6.33 -8.01
CA VAL A 71 -2.16 -6.13 -8.15
C VAL A 71 -2.81 -5.74 -6.82
N VAL A 72 -3.77 -4.82 -6.89
CA VAL A 72 -4.66 -4.48 -5.79
C VAL A 72 -6.11 -4.62 -6.21
N VAL A 73 -6.95 -5.07 -5.27
CA VAL A 73 -8.41 -5.07 -5.40
C VAL A 73 -8.96 -3.96 -4.54
N GLY A 74 -9.72 -3.05 -5.15
CA GLY A 74 -10.48 -2.01 -4.45
C GLY A 74 -11.95 -2.37 -4.40
N GLY A 75 -12.60 -2.18 -3.25
CA GLY A 75 -14.05 -2.24 -3.10
C GLY A 75 -14.66 -0.85 -3.09
N TRP A 76 -15.80 -0.68 -3.74
CA TRP A 76 -16.55 0.57 -3.80
C TRP A 76 -17.77 0.49 -2.88
N THR A 77 -18.04 1.58 -2.18
CA THR A 77 -19.23 1.74 -1.35
C THR A 77 -20.02 2.96 -1.83
N VAL A 78 -21.35 2.86 -1.82
CA VAL A 78 -22.28 3.96 -2.08
C VAL A 78 -23.20 4.05 -0.87
N GLY A 79 -23.04 5.10 -0.07
CA GLY A 79 -23.61 5.12 1.28
C GLY A 79 -22.93 4.06 2.15
N ASP A 80 -23.73 3.19 2.75
CA ASP A 80 -23.32 2.06 3.59
C ASP A 80 -23.29 0.71 2.85
N GLU A 81 -23.65 0.69 1.56
CA GLU A 81 -23.71 -0.53 0.76
C GLU A 81 -22.48 -0.72 -0.13
N CYS A 82 -22.04 -1.98 -0.28
CA CYS A 82 -21.01 -2.37 -1.25
C CYS A 82 -21.61 -2.33 -2.67
N ALA A 83 -21.01 -1.53 -3.55
CA ALA A 83 -21.53 -1.26 -4.89
C ALA A 83 -20.69 -1.86 -6.02
N GLY A 84 -19.50 -2.41 -5.72
CA GLY A 84 -18.69 -3.06 -6.74
C GLY A 84 -17.23 -3.21 -6.34
N ILE A 85 -16.44 -3.75 -7.28
CA ILE A 85 -15.00 -3.91 -7.12
C ILE A 85 -14.25 -3.31 -8.31
N SER A 86 -12.96 -3.11 -8.13
CA SER A 86 -12.02 -2.74 -9.18
C SER A 86 -10.72 -3.49 -8.98
N VAL A 87 -9.99 -3.70 -10.07
CA VAL A 87 -8.66 -4.30 -10.04
C VAL A 87 -7.70 -3.29 -10.66
N ARG A 88 -6.59 -2.99 -9.98
CA ARG A 88 -5.50 -2.19 -10.54
C ARG A 88 -4.18 -2.93 -10.50
N GLU A 89 -3.33 -2.68 -11.47
CA GLU A 89 -1.97 -3.21 -11.50
C GLU A 89 -0.88 -2.14 -11.68
N ASP A 90 0.30 -2.43 -11.17
CA ASP A 90 1.50 -1.59 -11.31
C ASP A 90 2.76 -2.46 -11.52
N GLN A 91 3.82 -1.87 -12.04
CA GLN A 91 5.13 -2.53 -12.19
C GLN A 91 5.92 -2.56 -10.88
N ILE A 92 5.57 -1.70 -9.92
CA ILE A 92 6.22 -1.62 -8.60
C ILE A 92 5.23 -2.01 -7.48
N PRO A 93 5.71 -2.42 -6.29
CA PRO A 93 4.84 -2.91 -5.21
C PRO A 93 4.03 -1.82 -4.48
N ILE A 94 3.96 -0.60 -5.05
CA ILE A 94 3.19 0.53 -4.53
C ILE A 94 2.30 1.03 -5.66
N THR A 95 0.99 0.90 -5.48
CA THR A 95 -0.01 1.38 -6.43
C THR A 95 -0.10 2.90 -6.39
N THR A 96 -0.23 3.51 -7.57
CA THR A 96 -0.19 4.95 -7.83
C THR A 96 -1.42 5.41 -8.62
N ASN A 97 -1.48 6.71 -8.96
CA ASN A 97 -2.46 7.22 -9.93
C ASN A 97 -2.28 6.68 -11.34
N TYR A 98 -1.06 6.30 -11.70
CA TYR A 98 -0.72 5.80 -13.04
C TYR A 98 -0.89 4.29 -13.16
N SER A 99 -1.23 3.61 -12.06
CA SER A 99 -1.54 2.18 -12.10
C SER A 99 -2.73 1.91 -13.01
N PHE A 100 -2.63 0.86 -13.82
CA PHE A 100 -3.63 0.54 -14.82
C PHE A 100 -4.87 -0.05 -14.18
N PHE A 101 -6.05 0.40 -14.61
CA PHE A 101 -7.30 -0.30 -14.33
C PHE A 101 -7.41 -1.53 -15.22
N LEU A 102 -7.63 -2.68 -14.59
CA LEU A 102 -7.81 -3.94 -15.30
C LEU A 102 -9.30 -4.26 -15.47
N PRO A 103 -9.72 -4.68 -16.68
CA PRO A 103 -11.04 -5.26 -16.86
C PRO A 103 -11.12 -6.56 -16.05
N HIS A 104 -12.25 -6.77 -15.39
CA HIS A 104 -12.52 -7.97 -14.60
C HIS A 104 -13.97 -8.41 -14.83
N TYR A 105 -14.23 -9.70 -14.63
CA TYR A 105 -15.57 -10.26 -14.64
C TYR A 105 -15.72 -11.20 -13.45
N VAL A 106 -16.91 -11.21 -12.86
CA VAL A 106 -17.25 -12.15 -11.78
C VAL A 106 -18.05 -13.28 -12.41
N ARG A 107 -17.62 -14.52 -12.17
CA ARG A 107 -18.34 -15.72 -12.60
C ARG A 107 -19.10 -16.30 -11.41
N GLY A 108 -20.39 -16.57 -11.61
CA GLY A 108 -21.23 -17.30 -10.67
C GLY A 108 -20.98 -18.81 -10.69
#